data_AF-A0A8J4TNF3-F1
#
_entry.id   AF-A0A8J4TNF3-F1
#
_cell.length_a   1.000
_cell.length_b   1.000
_cell.length_c   1.000
_cell.angle_alpha   90.00
_cell.angle_beta   90.00
_cell.angle_gamma   90.00
#
_symmetry.space_group_name_H-M   'P 1'
#
loop_
_entity.id
_entity.type
_entity.pdbx_description
1 polymer ?
#
loop_
_entity_poly.entity_id
_entity_poly.type
_entity_poly.pdbx_seq_one_letter_code
_entity_poly.pdbx_strand_id
1 'polypeptide(L)'
;MVIYLEACLSGSMLDQLCERNVYAVSSCRPDEYTYACFFDKERNTFLSDLFSFNWLQHMDTVKLSVTSFGDQFSYLERNVSKDAKKAGVTETPCNYGDKRMLKLLLSDVFGDSPSSVCDTDASHLLNVRVSDVVEITQVPLMILENEIKNEEDAEKRQELQRQHDDLISKRKTVDEALQKIAERTNALGALTETRDASRT
;
A
#
# COMPACT_ATOMS: atom_id res chain seq x y z
N MET A 1 21.20 9.15 -0.87
CA MET A 1 19.80 9.25 -1.34
C MET A 1 18.99 8.16 -0.67
N VAL A 2 17.76 8.45 -0.27
CA VAL A 2 16.84 7.47 0.32
C VAL A 2 15.53 7.46 -0.45
N ILE A 3 14.98 6.27 -0.70
CA ILE A 3 13.73 6.06 -1.45
C ILE A 3 12.77 5.23 -0.59
N TYR A 4 11.53 5.67 -0.47
CA TYR A 4 10.41 4.85 0.02
C TYR A 4 9.44 4.70 -1.15
N LEU A 5 9.04 3.47 -1.47
CA LEU A 5 8.20 3.17 -2.62
C LEU A 5 6.95 2.42 -2.17
N GLU A 6 5.82 3.13 -2.18
CA GLU A 6 4.48 2.58 -2.02
C GLU A 6 3.92 2.19 -3.39
N ALA A 7 3.88 0.89 -3.70
CA ALA A 7 3.21 0.35 -4.86
C ALA A 7 3.08 -1.18 -4.76
N CYS A 8 2.08 -1.75 -5.44
CA CYS A 8 2.05 -3.19 -5.70
C CYS A 8 3.33 -3.62 -6.41
N LEU A 9 3.82 -4.81 -6.05
CA LEU A 9 5.05 -5.39 -6.59
C LEU A 9 6.27 -4.45 -6.44
N SER A 10 6.25 -3.51 -5.48
CA SER A 10 7.28 -2.46 -5.35
C SER A 10 8.69 -3.03 -5.15
N GLY A 11 8.83 -4.22 -4.57
CA GLY A 11 10.12 -4.92 -4.51
C GLY A 11 10.75 -5.15 -5.88
N SER A 12 9.95 -5.49 -6.90
CA SER A 12 10.44 -5.75 -8.25
C SER A 12 11.13 -4.55 -8.90
N MET A 13 10.77 -3.34 -8.47
CA MET A 13 11.38 -2.08 -8.94
C MET A 13 12.75 -1.82 -8.32
N LEU A 14 13.08 -2.49 -7.22
CA LEU A 14 14.27 -2.23 -6.40
C LEU A 14 15.21 -3.44 -6.29
N ASP A 15 14.80 -4.62 -6.74
CA ASP A 15 15.58 -5.87 -6.68
C ASP A 15 16.99 -5.75 -7.30
N GLN A 16 17.15 -4.91 -8.32
CA GLN A 16 18.42 -4.71 -9.02
C GLN A 16 19.18 -3.45 -8.58
N LEU A 17 18.70 -2.75 -7.54
CA LEU A 17 19.34 -1.53 -7.04
C LEU A 17 20.73 -1.87 -6.48
N CYS A 18 21.78 -1.34 -7.12
CA CYS A 18 23.18 -1.68 -6.81
C CYS A 18 24.05 -0.43 -6.55
N GLU A 19 23.47 0.76 -6.66
CA GLU A 19 24.11 2.05 -6.51
C GLU A 19 24.59 2.27 -5.07
N ARG A 20 25.85 2.71 -4.95
CA ARG A 20 26.40 3.13 -3.65
C ARG A 20 25.69 4.39 -3.18
N ASN A 21 25.49 4.51 -1.86
CA ASN A 21 24.82 5.66 -1.22
C ASN A 21 23.34 5.85 -1.61
N VAL A 22 22.70 4.83 -2.20
CA VAL A 22 21.26 4.79 -2.39
C VAL A 22 20.70 3.67 -1.50
N TYR A 23 19.78 4.03 -0.62
CA TYR A 23 19.03 3.09 0.20
C TYR A 23 17.56 3.19 -0.15
N ALA A 24 16.89 2.06 -0.30
CA ALA A 24 15.48 2.04 -0.66
C ALA A 24 14.68 1.08 0.20
N VAL A 25 13.41 1.41 0.42
CA VAL A 25 12.43 0.56 1.09
C VAL A 25 11.21 0.43 0.18
N SER A 26 10.80 -0.79 -0.12
CA SER A 26 9.53 -1.09 -0.79
C SER A 26 8.43 -1.36 0.23
N SER A 27 7.18 -1.08 -0.12
CA SER A 27 6.03 -1.42 0.72
C SER A 27 5.74 -2.92 0.75
N CYS A 28 6.05 -3.64 -0.33
CA CYS A 28 5.81 -5.08 -0.43
C CYS A 28 6.93 -5.82 -1.20
N ARG A 29 6.84 -7.15 -1.23
CA ARG A 29 7.72 -8.02 -2.04
C ARG A 29 7.43 -7.89 -3.55
N PRO A 30 8.34 -8.38 -4.41
CA PRO A 30 8.14 -8.36 -5.87
C PRO A 30 6.88 -9.06 -6.39
N ASP A 31 6.26 -9.92 -5.57
CA ASP A 31 5.10 -10.76 -5.90
C ASP A 31 3.88 -10.49 -5.00
N GLU A 32 3.88 -9.38 -4.25
CA GLU A 32 2.81 -9.00 -3.34
C GLU A 32 2.08 -7.73 -3.79
N TYR A 33 0.81 -7.62 -3.40
CA TYR A 33 0.01 -6.40 -3.53
C TYR A 33 0.09 -5.55 -2.27
N THR A 34 -0.34 -4.29 -2.38
CA THR A 34 -0.48 -3.37 -1.25
C THR A 34 -1.96 -3.09 -0.96
N TYR A 35 -2.21 -2.60 0.25
CA TYR A 35 -3.56 -2.47 0.77
C TYR A 35 -3.87 -1.04 1.23
N ALA A 36 -4.99 -0.51 0.74
CA ALA A 36 -5.58 0.72 1.23
C ALA A 36 -6.23 0.49 2.61
N CYS A 37 -6.35 1.55 3.40
CA CYS A 37 -6.97 1.53 4.72
C CYS A 37 -7.66 2.85 5.05
N PHE A 38 -8.47 2.84 6.11
CA PHE A 38 -9.27 3.98 6.60
C PHE A 38 -10.27 4.49 5.58
N PHE A 39 -11.38 3.78 5.42
CA PHE A 39 -12.45 4.23 4.54
C PHE A 39 -13.23 5.39 5.17
N ASP A 40 -13.23 6.55 4.51
CA ASP A 40 -13.98 7.72 4.91
C ASP A 40 -15.33 7.77 4.19
N LYS A 41 -16.42 7.61 4.94
CA LYS A 41 -17.78 7.56 4.38
C LYS A 41 -18.24 8.91 3.81
N GLU A 42 -17.77 10.01 4.37
CA GLU A 42 -18.14 11.35 3.92
C GLU A 42 -17.52 11.66 2.55
N ARG A 43 -16.26 11.30 2.35
CA ARG A 43 -15.51 11.48 1.09
C ARG A 43 -15.65 10.32 0.13
N ASN A 44 -16.25 9.21 0.56
CA ASN A 44 -16.38 7.96 -0.19
C ASN A 44 -15.04 7.46 -0.77
N THR A 45 -13.99 7.46 0.05
CA THR A 45 -12.64 7.03 -0.38
C THR A 45 -11.80 6.52 0.79
N PHE A 46 -10.72 5.83 0.49
CA PHE A 46 -9.72 5.42 1.49
C PHE A 46 -8.71 6.56 1.71
N LEU A 47 -8.32 6.78 2.96
CA LEU A 47 -7.47 7.92 3.33
C LEU A 47 -5.97 7.58 3.32
N SER A 48 -5.60 6.31 3.32
CA SER A 48 -4.19 5.90 3.33
C SER A 48 -3.98 4.48 2.81
N ASP A 49 -2.72 4.06 2.80
CA ASP A 49 -2.24 2.70 2.53
C ASP A 49 -1.49 2.18 3.76
N LEU A 50 -1.45 0.85 3.96
CA LEU A 50 -0.87 0.26 5.17
C LEU A 50 0.58 0.68 5.43
N PHE A 51 1.44 0.58 4.42
CA PHE A 51 2.84 0.97 4.56
C PHE A 51 2.99 2.48 4.75
N SER A 52 2.34 3.29 3.92
CA SER A 52 2.38 4.75 4.03
C SER A 52 1.89 5.27 5.38
N PHE A 53 0.79 4.74 5.90
CA PHE A 53 0.29 5.05 7.24
C PHE A 53 1.32 4.70 8.32
N ASN A 54 1.85 3.48 8.31
CA ASN A 54 2.83 3.05 9.31
C ASN A 54 4.12 3.86 9.22
N TRP A 55 4.55 4.27 8.03
CA TRP A 55 5.70 5.13 7.82
C TRP A 55 5.47 6.51 8.45
N LEU A 56 4.36 7.16 8.13
CA LEU A 56 3.99 8.47 8.69
C LEU A 56 3.86 8.41 10.21
N GLN A 57 3.16 7.39 10.72
CA GLN A 57 2.99 7.16 12.16
C GLN A 57 4.33 7.01 12.87
N HIS A 58 5.31 6.33 12.27
CA HIS A 58 6.64 6.23 12.85
C HIS A 58 7.35 7.58 12.88
N MET A 59 7.33 8.32 11.77
CA MET A 59 7.97 9.64 11.66
C MET A 59 7.42 10.65 12.67
N ASP A 60 6.11 10.56 12.97
CA ASP A 60 5.43 11.45 13.92
C ASP A 60 5.55 11.02 15.39
N THR A 61 6.16 9.87 15.69
CA THR A 61 6.23 9.31 17.06
C THR A 61 7.64 9.17 17.61
N VAL A 62 8.68 9.28 16.79
CA VAL A 62 10.06 9.03 17.20
C VAL A 62 10.96 10.25 17.07
N LYS A 63 11.98 10.33 17.93
CA LYS A 63 13.03 11.34 17.82
C LYS A 63 14.00 10.94 16.71
N LEU A 64 13.89 11.62 15.57
CA LEU A 64 14.68 11.35 14.37
C LEU A 64 16.20 11.45 14.59
N SER A 65 16.63 12.25 15.58
CA SER A 65 18.04 12.44 15.97
C SER A 65 18.66 11.28 16.75
N VAL A 66 17.86 10.28 17.14
CA VAL A 66 18.36 9.07 17.82
C VAL A 66 17.84 7.78 17.19
N THR A 67 16.92 7.87 16.23
CA THR A 67 16.36 6.72 15.51
C THR A 67 17.11 6.51 14.21
N SER A 68 17.58 5.29 13.96
CA SER A 68 18.26 4.94 12.73
C SER A 68 17.30 4.48 11.63
N PHE A 69 17.76 4.47 10.37
CA PHE A 69 17.03 3.83 9.26
C PHE A 69 16.79 2.33 9.50
N GLY A 70 17.68 1.64 10.20
CA GLY A 70 17.50 0.25 10.61
C GLY A 70 16.37 0.06 11.62
N ASP A 71 16.24 0.98 12.58
CA ASP A 71 15.15 0.96 13.56
C ASP A 71 13.80 1.19 12.87
N GLN A 72 13.74 2.17 11.97
CA GLN A 72 12.52 2.43 11.20
C GLN A 72 12.15 1.24 10.31
N PHE A 73 13.11 0.64 9.59
CA PHE A 73 12.79 -0.53 8.77
C PHE A 73 12.24 -1.69 9.61
N SER A 74 12.86 -1.94 10.78
CA SER A 74 12.37 -2.97 11.71
C SER A 74 10.97 -2.66 12.25
N TYR A 75 10.64 -1.37 12.44
CA TYR A 75 9.30 -0.94 12.78
C TYR A 75 8.31 -1.19 11.64
N LEU A 76 8.66 -0.80 10.41
CA LEU A 76 7.81 -0.95 9.23
C LEU A 76 7.50 -2.42 8.95
N GLU A 77 8.55 -3.25 8.85
CA GLU A 77 8.42 -4.69 8.61
C GLU A 77 7.49 -5.33 9.66
N ARG A 78 7.63 -4.96 10.93
CA ARG A 78 6.80 -5.49 12.02
C ARG A 78 5.35 -5.02 11.95
N ASN A 79 5.10 -3.72 11.82
CA ASN A 79 3.76 -3.18 11.97
C ASN A 79 2.90 -3.36 10.72
N VAL A 80 3.47 -3.16 9.53
CA VAL A 80 2.77 -3.43 8.26
C VAL A 80 2.38 -4.90 8.17
N SER A 81 3.34 -5.82 8.36
CA SER A 81 3.04 -7.27 8.32
C SER A 81 2.01 -7.67 9.38
N LYS A 82 2.04 -7.05 10.55
CA LYS A 82 1.06 -7.31 11.62
C LYS A 82 -0.34 -6.81 11.24
N ASP A 83 -0.47 -5.62 10.68
CA ASP A 83 -1.75 -5.04 10.32
C ASP A 83 -2.35 -5.73 9.08
N ALA A 84 -1.54 -6.05 8.08
CA ALA A 84 -1.93 -6.92 6.96
C ALA A 84 -2.45 -8.28 7.47
N LYS A 85 -1.70 -8.94 8.37
CA LYS A 85 -2.11 -10.24 8.93
C LYS A 85 -3.43 -10.18 9.70
N LYS A 86 -3.71 -9.10 10.43
CA LYS A 86 -5.00 -8.93 11.12
C LYS A 86 -6.17 -8.84 10.14
N ALA A 87 -5.94 -8.29 8.96
CA ALA A 87 -6.91 -8.23 7.87
C ALA A 87 -6.98 -9.51 7.02
N GLY A 88 -6.17 -10.54 7.35
CA GLY A 88 -6.16 -11.81 6.61
C GLY A 88 -5.40 -11.74 5.28
N VAL A 89 -4.55 -10.74 5.10
CA VAL A 89 -3.77 -10.50 3.89
C VAL A 89 -2.27 -10.47 4.19
N THR A 90 -1.42 -10.36 3.16
CA THR A 90 0.04 -10.32 3.31
C THR A 90 0.61 -9.13 2.56
N GLU A 91 1.38 -8.28 3.26
CA GLU A 91 2.14 -7.16 2.72
C GLU A 91 3.44 -7.09 3.53
N THR A 92 4.58 -7.33 2.86
CA THR A 92 5.88 -7.48 3.52
C THR A 92 6.87 -6.42 3.01
N PRO A 93 7.12 -5.36 3.80
CA PRO A 93 8.11 -4.36 3.44
C PRO A 93 9.51 -4.95 3.28
N CYS A 94 10.23 -4.53 2.25
CA CYS A 94 11.59 -4.98 1.98
C CYS A 94 12.52 -3.78 1.86
N ASN A 95 13.81 -3.96 2.11
CA ASN A 95 14.80 -2.91 1.86
C ASN A 95 15.89 -3.36 0.88
N TYR A 96 16.48 -2.40 0.17
CA TYR A 96 17.39 -2.63 -0.96
C TYR A 96 18.56 -1.63 -0.96
N GLY A 97 19.52 -1.83 -1.86
CA GLY A 97 20.67 -0.95 -2.04
C GLY A 97 21.68 -1.00 -0.89
N ASP A 98 22.30 0.15 -0.61
CA ASP A 98 23.43 0.28 0.31
C ASP A 98 23.04 0.16 1.79
N LYS A 99 23.17 -1.05 2.34
CA LYS A 99 22.85 -1.36 3.74
C LYS A 99 23.67 -0.61 4.78
N ARG A 100 24.78 0.06 4.39
CA ARG A 100 25.53 0.92 5.32
C ARG A 100 24.69 2.11 5.80
N MET A 101 23.73 2.54 4.98
CA MET A 101 22.78 3.61 5.30
C MET A 101 21.86 3.27 6.48
N LEU A 102 21.67 1.98 6.81
CA LEU A 102 20.84 1.56 7.95
C LEU A 102 21.32 2.11 9.30
N LYS A 103 22.61 2.47 9.39
CA LYS A 103 23.23 3.01 10.60
C LYS A 103 23.09 4.52 10.72
N LEU A 104 22.70 5.20 9.64
CA LEU A 104 22.48 6.65 9.66
C LEU A 104 21.20 6.95 10.43
N LEU A 105 21.17 8.14 11.02
CA LEU A 105 20.01 8.63 11.75
C LEU A 105 18.99 9.18 10.76
N LEU A 106 17.71 9.07 11.10
CA LEU A 106 16.64 9.64 10.29
C LEU A 106 16.84 11.15 10.10
N SER A 107 17.35 11.84 11.13
CA SER A 107 17.65 13.27 11.06
C SER A 107 18.68 13.66 10.01
N ASP A 108 19.56 12.73 9.60
CA ASP A 108 20.58 13.00 8.58
C ASP A 108 19.96 13.27 7.20
N VAL A 109 18.71 12.86 6.99
CA VAL A 109 17.96 13.03 5.74
C VAL A 109 16.71 13.88 5.93
N PHE A 110 15.97 13.65 7.02
CA PHE A 110 14.68 14.29 7.27
C PHE A 110 14.77 15.54 8.16
N GLY A 111 15.94 15.82 8.74
CA GLY A 111 16.16 16.98 9.60
C GLY A 111 15.61 16.79 11.01
N ASP A 112 15.11 17.88 11.59
CA ASP A 112 14.65 17.88 12.97
C ASP A 112 13.36 17.09 13.16
N SER A 113 13.18 16.54 14.36
CA SER A 113 11.95 15.82 14.72
C SER A 113 10.75 16.78 14.77
N PRO A 114 9.53 16.30 14.48
CA PRO A 114 8.32 17.10 14.66
C PRO A 114 8.22 17.68 16.07
N SER A 115 7.71 18.91 16.22
CA SER A 115 7.58 19.56 17.53
C SER A 115 6.71 18.76 18.49
N SER A 116 5.71 18.03 17.97
CA SER A 116 4.87 17.09 18.72
C SER A 116 5.67 15.98 19.41
N VAL A 117 6.83 15.59 18.91
CA VAL A 117 7.70 14.60 19.54
C VAL A 117 8.61 15.22 20.62
N CYS A 118 8.89 16.51 20.47
CA CYS A 118 9.77 17.27 21.37
C CYS A 118 9.04 17.78 22.63
N ASP A 119 7.74 18.05 22.53
CA ASP A 119 6.91 18.51 23.64
C ASP A 119 6.37 17.32 24.46
N THR A 120 6.66 17.31 25.77
CA THR A 120 6.20 16.28 26.72
C THR A 120 4.68 16.21 26.91
N ASP A 121 3.93 17.20 26.40
CA ASP A 121 2.47 17.30 26.51
C ASP A 121 1.71 16.67 25.32
N ALA A 122 2.39 16.18 24.29
CA ALA A 122 1.78 15.55 23.11
C ALA A 122 1.30 14.10 23.36
N SER A 123 0.75 13.83 24.54
CA SER A 123 0.17 12.52 24.89
C SER A 123 -1.12 12.17 24.14
N HIS A 124 -1.60 13.07 23.27
CA HIS A 124 -2.69 12.78 22.33
C HIS A 124 -2.18 12.19 21.01
N LEU A 125 -1.22 11.28 21.06
CA LEU A 125 -1.00 10.37 19.95
C LEU A 125 -2.26 9.51 19.82
N LEU A 126 -3.08 9.84 18.83
CA LEU A 126 -4.25 9.05 18.47
C LEU A 126 -3.72 7.64 18.21
N ASN A 127 -4.07 6.70 19.09
CA ASN A 127 -3.84 5.28 18.88
C ASN A 127 -4.82 4.81 17.80
N VAL A 128 -4.63 5.32 16.57
CA VAL A 128 -5.43 5.02 15.40
C VAL A 128 -5.12 3.57 15.05
N ARG A 129 -6.15 2.73 15.16
CA ARG A 129 -6.04 1.34 14.75
C ARG A 129 -6.42 1.27 13.29
N VAL A 130 -5.56 0.64 12.49
CA VAL A 130 -5.85 0.30 11.10
C VAL A 130 -7.23 -0.35 10.98
N SER A 131 -8.04 0.18 10.06
CA SER A 131 -9.38 -0.31 9.73
C SER A 131 -9.57 -0.34 8.21
N ASP A 132 -10.63 -1.02 7.77
CA ASP A 132 -11.10 -1.01 6.37
C ASP A 132 -9.99 -1.38 5.38
N VAL A 133 -9.27 -2.47 5.66
CA VAL A 133 -8.14 -2.90 4.82
C VAL A 133 -8.66 -3.56 3.56
N VAL A 134 -8.28 -3.03 2.41
CA VAL A 134 -8.75 -3.47 1.08
C VAL A 134 -7.58 -3.49 0.11
N GLU A 135 -7.50 -4.53 -0.71
CA GLU A 135 -6.48 -4.60 -1.76
C GLU A 135 -6.65 -3.43 -2.73
N ILE A 136 -5.57 -2.70 -3.02
CA ILE A 136 -5.67 -1.41 -3.74
C ILE A 136 -6.35 -1.52 -5.11
N THR A 137 -6.26 -2.68 -5.77
CA THR A 137 -6.91 -2.91 -7.07
C THR A 137 -8.43 -2.97 -6.97
N GLN A 138 -9.00 -3.25 -5.78
CA GLN A 138 -10.44 -3.34 -5.54
C GLN A 138 -11.07 -2.01 -5.15
N VAL A 139 -10.26 -1.02 -4.76
CA VAL A 139 -10.73 0.29 -4.30
C VAL A 139 -11.73 0.96 -5.27
N PRO A 140 -11.49 1.03 -6.60
CA PRO A 140 -12.45 1.65 -7.51
C PRO A 140 -13.80 0.95 -7.57
N LEU A 141 -13.83 -0.39 -7.44
CA LEU A 141 -15.08 -1.14 -7.42
C LEU A 141 -15.85 -0.88 -6.12
N MET A 142 -15.17 -0.93 -4.97
CA MET A 142 -15.79 -0.65 -3.68
C MET A 142 -16.35 0.77 -3.57
N ILE A 143 -15.66 1.76 -4.15
CA ILE A 143 -16.16 3.15 -4.21
C ILE A 143 -17.47 3.19 -5.00
N LEU A 144 -17.52 2.57 -6.19
CA LEU A 144 -18.75 2.51 -7.01
C LEU A 144 -19.88 1.74 -6.34
N GLU A 145 -19.59 0.60 -5.71
CA GLU A 145 -20.59 -0.17 -4.95
C GLU A 145 -21.23 0.67 -3.84
N ASN A 146 -20.42 1.47 -3.14
CA ASN A 146 -20.92 2.38 -2.13
C ASN A 146 -21.74 3.53 -2.72
N GLU A 147 -21.35 4.08 -3.88
CA GLU A 147 -22.15 5.10 -4.59
C GLU A 147 -23.50 4.54 -5.01
N ILE A 148 -23.53 3.35 -5.62
CA ILE A 148 -24.77 2.66 -6.03
C ILE A 148 -25.69 2.45 -4.83
N LYS A 149 -25.12 2.01 -3.70
CA LYS A 149 -25.89 1.72 -2.48
C LYS A 149 -26.49 2.97 -1.85
N ASN A 150 -25.79 4.10 -1.91
CA ASN A 150 -26.19 5.34 -1.24
C ASN A 150 -26.95 6.30 -2.15
N GLU A 151 -26.94 6.11 -3.47
CA GLU A 151 -27.65 6.97 -4.43
C GLU A 151 -29.16 6.77 -4.34
N GLU A 152 -29.91 7.86 -4.15
CA GLU A 152 -31.37 7.85 -4.04
C GLU A 152 -32.06 7.97 -5.42
N ASP A 153 -31.43 8.66 -6.37
CA ASP A 153 -31.93 8.85 -7.72
C ASP A 153 -31.81 7.57 -8.55
N ALA A 154 -32.94 7.06 -9.04
CA ALA A 154 -33.00 5.80 -9.76
C ALA A 154 -32.24 5.82 -11.10
N GLU A 155 -32.27 6.94 -11.82
CA GLU A 155 -31.57 7.07 -13.10
C GLU A 155 -30.05 7.13 -12.88
N LYS A 156 -29.61 7.90 -11.89
CA LYS A 156 -28.19 7.95 -11.51
C LYS A 156 -27.69 6.59 -11.01
N ARG A 157 -28.47 5.91 -10.16
CA ARG A 157 -28.13 4.57 -9.68
C ARG A 157 -27.96 3.58 -10.84
N GLN A 158 -28.85 3.64 -11.83
CA GLN A 158 -28.75 2.80 -13.02
C GLN A 158 -27.48 3.12 -13.84
N GLU A 159 -27.11 4.40 -13.97
CA GLU A 159 -25.88 4.79 -14.66
C GLU A 159 -24.63 4.33 -13.90
N LEU A 160 -24.59 4.46 -12.57
CA LEU A 160 -23.51 3.94 -11.73
C LEU A 160 -23.39 2.41 -11.84
N GLN A 161 -24.51 1.69 -11.85
CA GLN A 161 -24.52 0.24 -12.07
C GLN A 161 -23.93 -0.12 -13.44
N ARG A 162 -24.27 0.63 -14.49
CA ARG A 162 -23.71 0.43 -15.82
C ARG A 162 -22.20 0.65 -15.85
N GLN A 163 -21.69 1.65 -15.13
CA GLN A 163 -20.25 1.90 -15.00
C GLN A 163 -19.53 0.78 -14.25
N HIS A 164 -20.14 0.30 -13.16
CA HIS A 164 -19.63 -0.82 -12.38
C HIS A 164 -19.52 -2.11 -13.24
N ASP A 165 -20.60 -2.45 -13.95
CA ASP A 165 -20.64 -3.64 -14.81
C ASP A 165 -19.65 -3.54 -15.99
N ASP A 166 -19.48 -2.33 -16.55
CA ASP A 166 -18.50 -2.05 -17.60
C ASP A 166 -17.06 -2.24 -17.09
N LEU A 167 -16.73 -1.80 -15.87
CA LEU A 167 -15.40 -2.04 -15.28
C LEU A 167 -15.12 -3.53 -15.08
N ILE A 168 -16.09 -4.29 -14.56
CA ILE A 168 -15.95 -5.74 -14.40
C ILE A 168 -15.76 -6.41 -15.76
N SER A 169 -16.57 -6.05 -16.76
CA SER A 169 -16.48 -6.58 -18.13
C SER A 169 -15.12 -6.28 -18.75
N LYS A 170 -14.59 -5.07 -18.58
CA LYS A 170 -13.25 -4.67 -19.06
C LYS A 170 -12.14 -5.46 -18.38
N ARG A 171 -12.19 -5.66 -17.06
CA ARG A 171 -11.22 -6.51 -16.32
C ARG A 171 -11.19 -7.92 -16.90
N LYS A 172 -12.36 -8.55 -16.99
CA LYS A 172 -12.53 -9.89 -17.59
C LYS A 172 -11.98 -9.96 -19.01
N THR A 173 -12.25 -8.94 -19.83
CA THR A 173 -11.75 -8.88 -21.21
C THR A 173 -10.23 -8.87 -21.27
N VAL A 174 -9.57 -8.11 -20.38
CA VAL A 174 -8.10 -8.09 -20.28
C VAL A 174 -7.56 -9.43 -19.81
N ASP A 175 -8.15 -10.02 -18.76
CA ASP A 175 -7.72 -11.31 -18.22
C ASP A 175 -7.82 -12.43 -19.27
N GLU A 176 -8.95 -12.51 -19.98
CA GLU A 176 -9.13 -13.48 -21.08
C GLU A 176 -8.16 -13.25 -22.24
N ALA A 177 -7.85 -11.99 -22.56
CA ALA A 177 -6.90 -11.67 -23.63
C ALA A 177 -5.48 -12.11 -23.23
N LEU A 178 -5.04 -11.81 -22.00
CA LEU A 178 -3.75 -12.23 -21.47
C LEU A 178 -3.64 -13.75 -21.40
N GLN A 179 -4.69 -14.44 -20.97
CA GLN A 179 -4.74 -15.90 -20.97
C GLN A 179 -4.54 -16.47 -22.38
N LYS A 180 -5.28 -15.97 -23.38
CA LYS A 180 -5.13 -16.41 -24.78
C LYS A 180 -3.73 -16.15 -25.33
N ILE A 181 -3.08 -15.05 -24.93
CA ILE A 181 -1.70 -14.75 -25.32
C ILE A 181 -0.74 -15.77 -24.70
N ALA A 182 -0.87 -16.05 -23.40
CA ALA A 182 -0.02 -17.01 -22.69
C ALA A 182 -0.14 -18.42 -23.27
N GLU A 183 -1.36 -18.86 -23.60
CA GLU A 183 -1.62 -20.14 -24.27
C GLU A 183 -0.95 -20.21 -25.64
N ARG A 184 -1.05 -19.14 -26.46
CA ARG A 184 -0.44 -19.10 -27.80
C ARG A 184 1.09 -19.01 -27.78
N THR A 185 1.67 -18.47 -26.71
CA THR A 185 3.12 -18.27 -26.57
C THR A 185 3.79 -19.36 -25.75
N ASN A 186 3.04 -20.39 -25.30
CA ASN A 186 3.50 -21.42 -24.36
C ASN A 186 4.10 -20.82 -23.07
N ALA A 187 3.63 -19.63 -22.67
CA ALA A 187 4.09 -18.90 -21.49
C ALA A 187 3.08 -18.99 -20.34
N LEU A 188 2.44 -20.14 -20.15
CA LEU A 188 1.42 -20.36 -19.10
C LEU A 188 1.95 -20.01 -17.70
N GLY A 189 3.25 -20.24 -17.44
CA GLY A 189 3.90 -19.86 -16.18
C GLY A 189 4.08 -18.35 -15.96
N ALA A 190 3.80 -17.51 -16.97
CA ALA A 190 3.81 -16.05 -16.84
C ALA A 190 2.49 -15.49 -16.29
N LEU A 191 1.43 -16.30 -16.22
CA LEU A 191 0.17 -15.96 -15.54
C LEU A 191 0.31 -16.22 -14.04
N THR A 192 1.19 -15.47 -13.37
CA THR A 192 1.39 -15.58 -11.91
C THR A 192 0.29 -14.87 -11.12
N GLU A 193 -0.42 -13.93 -11.74
CA GLU A 193 -1.59 -13.27 -11.17
C GLU A 193 -2.88 -14.03 -11.53
N THR A 194 -3.34 -14.93 -10.66
CA THR A 194 -4.73 -15.42 -10.74
C THR A 194 -5.64 -14.43 -10.04
N ARG A 195 -6.18 -13.46 -10.79
CA ARG A 195 -7.30 -12.65 -10.29
C ARG A 195 -8.55 -13.50 -10.33
N ASP A 196 -9.03 -13.90 -9.15
CA ASP A 196 -10.27 -14.64 -9.03
C ASP A 196 -11.42 -13.71 -9.43
N ALA A 197 -11.97 -13.92 -10.63
CA ALA A 197 -13.03 -13.09 -11.22
C ALA A 197 -14.35 -13.11 -10.40
N SER A 198 -14.41 -13.92 -9.34
CA SER A 198 -15.55 -14.11 -8.45
C SER A 198 -15.38 -13.53 -7.04
N ARG A 199 -14.40 -12.66 -6.79
CA ARG A 199 -14.41 -11.84 -5.55
C ARG A 199 -15.43 -10.70 -5.68
N THR A 200 -16.70 -11.08 -5.68
CA THR A 200 -17.86 -10.27 -5.26
C THR A 200 -18.25 -10.70 -3.86
#